data_AF-A0AAJ2LNF7-F1
#
_entry.id   AF-A0AAJ2LNF7-F1
#
_cell.length_a   1.000
_cell.length_b   1.000
_cell.length_c   1.000
_cell.angle_alpha   90.00
_cell.angle_beta   90.00
_cell.angle_gamma   90.00
#
_symmetry.space_group_name_H-M   'P 1'
#
loop_
_entity.id
_entity.type
_entity.pdbx_description
1 polymer ?
#
loop_
_entity_poly.entity_id
_entity_poly.type
_entity_poly.pdbx_seq_one_letter_code
_entity_poly.pdbx_strand_id
1 'polypeptide(L)'
;MAKNLYPYTLQPVPFEMSQDEQRAAQLAIWRRTNKISNKTWLILGVIVALAIIGLVLVKNYSTIAFWLMLVGVAIYLLVRRFGLEWYVKRKLNQEMIEDIKG
;
A
#
# COMPACT_ATOMS: atom_id res chain seq x y z
N MET A 1 -3.82 53.73 4.30
CA MET A 1 -2.92 53.15 3.29
C MET A 1 -2.18 51.99 3.94
N ALA A 2 -2.76 50.78 3.88
CA ALA A 2 -2.25 49.61 4.60
C ALA A 2 -1.14 48.94 3.77
N LYS A 3 0.03 48.78 4.39
CA LYS A 3 1.23 48.17 3.83
C LYS A 3 1.02 46.66 3.69
N ASN A 4 0.97 46.15 2.46
CA ASN A 4 0.98 44.72 2.19
C ASN A 4 2.28 44.11 2.74
N LEU A 5 2.15 43.24 3.75
CA LEU A 5 3.24 42.72 4.58
C LEU A 5 3.90 41.45 4.02
N TYR A 6 3.54 41.01 2.82
CA TYR A 6 4.04 39.76 2.25
C TYR A 6 4.87 40.05 1.00
N PRO A 7 6.21 40.02 1.12
CA PRO A 7 7.10 40.28 0.01
C PRO A 7 7.06 39.08 -0.93
N TYR A 8 6.74 39.36 -2.19
CA TYR A 8 6.91 38.48 -3.34
C TYR A 8 8.38 38.06 -3.52
N THR A 9 8.89 37.23 -2.59
CA THR A 9 10.28 36.74 -2.54
C THR A 9 10.34 35.24 -2.31
N LEU A 10 9.30 34.51 -2.70
CA LEU A 10 9.54 33.13 -3.12
C LEU A 10 10.44 33.24 -4.35
N GLN A 11 11.76 33.16 -4.14
CA GLN A 11 12.69 32.84 -5.21
C GLN A 11 12.11 31.60 -5.89
N PRO A 12 11.92 31.61 -7.23
CA PRO A 12 11.46 30.41 -7.92
C PRO A 12 12.51 29.34 -7.63
N VAL A 13 12.15 28.39 -6.77
CA VAL A 13 12.95 27.20 -6.59
C VAL A 13 12.89 26.49 -7.94
N PRO A 14 14.03 26.25 -8.61
CA PRO A 14 14.02 25.51 -9.87
C PRO A 14 13.36 24.17 -9.57
N PHE A 15 12.14 23.99 -10.06
CA PHE A 15 11.35 22.78 -9.85
C PHE A 15 11.74 21.75 -10.91
N GLU A 16 13.04 21.61 -11.14
CA GLU A 16 13.59 20.59 -12.02
C GLU A 16 13.60 19.27 -11.23
N MET A 17 12.43 18.66 -11.08
CA MET A 17 12.34 17.31 -10.55
C MET A 17 12.56 16.33 -11.70
N SER A 18 13.67 15.59 -11.63
CA SER A 18 13.91 14.46 -12.54
C SER A 18 12.73 13.49 -12.48
N GLN A 19 12.38 12.89 -13.62
CA GLN A 19 11.30 11.90 -13.71
C GLN A 19 11.46 10.77 -12.68
N ASP A 20 12.69 10.40 -12.35
CA ASP A 20 12.98 9.36 -11.36
C ASP A 20 12.64 9.80 -9.93
N GLU A 21 12.85 11.07 -9.60
CA GLU A 21 12.46 11.64 -8.31
C GLU A 21 10.94 11.73 -8.18
N GLN A 22 10.26 12.08 -9.28
CA GLN A 22 8.79 12.09 -9.33
C GLN A 22 8.20 10.68 -9.15
N ARG A 23 8.75 9.67 -9.82
CA ARG A 23 8.36 8.25 -9.63
C ARG A 23 8.57 7.80 -8.20
N ALA A 24 9.71 8.13 -7.60
CA ALA A 24 10.01 7.78 -6.22
C ALA A 24 9.02 8.44 -5.23
N ALA A 25 8.69 9.71 -5.44
CA ALA A 25 7.70 10.44 -4.65
C ALA A 25 6.30 9.83 -4.79
N GLN A 26 5.84 9.55 -6.02
CA GLN A 26 4.55 8.91 -6.28
C GLN A 26 4.46 7.51 -5.63
N LEU A 27 5.52 6.71 -5.71
CA LEU A 27 5.60 5.41 -5.05
C LEU A 27 5.58 5.53 -3.52
N ALA A 28 6.23 6.55 -2.95
CA ALA A 28 6.19 6.82 -1.51
C ALA A 28 4.78 7.22 -1.04
N ILE A 29 4.07 8.05 -1.81
CA ILE A 29 2.68 8.42 -1.54
C ILE A 29 1.78 7.18 -1.59
N TRP A 30 1.92 6.36 -2.64
CA TRP A 30 1.13 5.14 -2.78
C TRP A 30 1.34 4.18 -1.60
N ARG A 31 2.59 3.97 -1.17
CA ARG A 31 2.90 3.13 0.00
C ARG A 31 2.21 3.63 1.28
N ARG A 32 2.10 4.95 1.47
CA ARG A 32 1.38 5.53 2.61
C ARG A 32 -0.14 5.36 2.50
N THR A 33 -0.68 5.43 1.29
CA THR A 33 -2.12 5.31 1.04
C THR A 33 -2.60 3.85 1.02
N ASN A 34 -1.73 2.89 0.69
CA ASN A 34 -2.05 1.46 0.71
C ASN A 34 -2.13 0.91 2.13
N LYS A 35 -3.14 1.33 2.88
CA LYS A 35 -3.46 0.82 4.22
C LYS A 35 -4.60 -0.18 4.11
N ILE A 36 -4.48 -1.28 4.86
CA ILE A 36 -5.58 -2.24 5.05
C ILE A 36 -6.55 -1.61 6.05
N SER A 37 -7.82 -1.49 5.67
CA SER A 37 -8.85 -0.94 6.56
C SER A 37 -8.98 -1.77 7.83
N ASN A 38 -9.28 -1.11 8.96
CA ASN A 38 -9.54 -1.79 10.23
C ASN A 38 -10.65 -2.84 10.11
N LYS A 39 -11.65 -2.61 9.25
CA LYS A 39 -12.72 -3.58 8.97
C LYS A 39 -12.16 -4.88 8.36
N THR A 40 -11.23 -4.76 7.42
CA THR A 40 -10.57 -5.90 6.79
C THR A 40 -9.68 -6.65 7.78
N TRP A 41 -8.94 -5.93 8.63
CA TRP A 41 -8.16 -6.53 9.72
C TRP A 41 -9.04 -7.34 10.69
N LEU A 42 -10.22 -6.80 11.04
CA LEU A 42 -11.18 -7.50 11.89
C LEU A 42 -11.63 -8.83 11.27
N ILE A 43 -12.02 -8.80 9.99
CA ILE A 43 -12.48 -10.01 9.27
C ILE A 43 -11.36 -11.06 9.20
N LEU A 44 -10.13 -10.65 8.86
CA LEU A 44 -8.99 -11.57 8.82
C LEU A 44 -8.69 -12.17 10.21
N GLY A 45 -8.77 -11.34 11.26
CA GLY A 45 -8.58 -11.80 12.64
C GLY A 45 -9.63 -12.84 13.06
N VAL A 46 -10.90 -12.61 12.72
CA VAL A 46 -11.99 -13.56 13.01
C VAL A 46 -11.79 -14.88 12.28
N ILE A 47 -11.42 -14.84 10.99
CA ILE A 47 -11.15 -16.06 10.21
C ILE A 47 -10.01 -16.88 10.82
N VAL A 48 -8.91 -16.22 11.20
CA VAL A 48 -7.76 -16.89 11.84
C VAL A 48 -8.15 -17.47 13.19
N ALA A 49 -8.90 -16.73 14.01
CA ALA A 49 -9.37 -17.21 15.31
C ALA A 49 -10.25 -18.45 15.16
N LEU A 50 -11.22 -18.42 14.24
CA LEU A 50 -12.09 -19.58 13.95
C LEU A 50 -11.29 -20.78 13.43
N ALA A 51 -10.30 -20.54 12.57
CA ALA A 51 -9.46 -21.62 12.05
C ALA A 51 -8.63 -22.30 13.16
N ILE A 52 -8.06 -21.51 14.08
CA ILE A 52 -7.32 -22.04 15.23
C ILE A 52 -8.24 -22.82 16.17
N ILE A 53 -9.41 -22.26 16.50
CA ILE A 53 -10.41 -22.94 17.33
C ILE A 53 -10.82 -24.28 16.70
N GLY A 54 -11.07 -24.28 15.39
CA GLY A 54 -11.40 -25.48 14.62
C GLY A 54 -10.30 -26.53 14.67
N LEU A 55 -9.02 -26.14 14.53
CA LEU A 55 -7.89 -27.05 14.64
C LEU A 55 -7.75 -27.69 16.02
N VAL A 56 -8.06 -26.95 17.09
CA VAL A 56 -7.94 -27.44 18.47
C VAL A 56 -9.06 -28.42 18.82
N LEU A 57 -10.30 -28.12 18.38
CA LEU A 57 -11.49 -28.90 18.70
C LEU A 57 -11.65 -30.14 17.81
N VAL A 58 -11.19 -30.10 16.56
CA VAL A 58 -11.39 -31.17 15.59
C VAL A 58 -10.13 -32.06 15.52
N LYS A 59 -10.06 -33.08 16.37
CA LYS A 59 -8.88 -33.99 16.47
C LYS A 59 -8.94 -35.26 15.60
N ASN A 60 -10.13 -35.70 15.17
CA ASN A 60 -10.31 -36.99 14.47
C ASN A 60 -10.82 -36.87 13.01
N TYR A 61 -10.91 -35.65 12.47
CA TYR A 61 -11.33 -35.39 11.07
C TYR A 61 -10.26 -34.59 10.34
N SER A 62 -10.41 -34.50 9.01
CA SER A 62 -9.50 -33.77 8.13
C SER A 62 -9.42 -32.28 8.52
N THR A 63 -8.33 -31.91 9.20
CA THR A 63 -7.99 -30.53 9.58
C THR A 63 -7.47 -29.69 8.42
N ILE A 64 -7.32 -30.31 7.23
CA ILE A 64 -6.82 -29.69 6.00
C ILE A 64 -7.63 -28.44 5.63
N ALA A 65 -8.94 -28.43 5.85
CA ALA A 65 -9.76 -27.26 5.56
C ALA A 65 -9.34 -26.03 6.37
N PHE A 66 -9.00 -26.19 7.65
CA PHE A 66 -8.54 -25.10 8.51
C PHE A 66 -7.14 -24.61 8.15
N TRP A 67 -6.25 -25.54 7.78
CA TRP A 67 -4.94 -25.19 7.23
C TRP A 67 -5.06 -24.41 5.92
N LEU A 68 -5.96 -24.80 5.01
CA LEU A 68 -6.23 -24.06 3.78
C LEU A 68 -6.76 -22.65 4.06
N MET A 69 -7.62 -22.47 5.07
CA MET A 69 -8.07 -21.14 5.48
C MET A 69 -6.91 -20.26 5.95
N LEU A 70 -6.03 -20.79 6.80
CA LEU A 70 -4.86 -20.06 7.29
C LEU A 70 -3.89 -19.71 6.14
N VAL A 71 -3.63 -20.66 5.25
CA VAL A 71 -2.81 -20.44 4.06
C VAL A 71 -3.44 -19.39 3.15
N GLY A 72 -4.75 -19.41 2.95
CA GLY A 72 -5.47 -18.40 2.17
C GLY A 72 -5.29 -16.99 2.74
N VAL A 73 -5.40 -16.83 4.06
CA VAL A 73 -5.15 -15.55 4.74
C VAL A 73 -3.69 -15.11 4.57
N ALA A 74 -2.74 -16.03 4.72
CA ALA A 74 -1.32 -15.73 4.52
C ALA A 74 -1.02 -15.28 3.07
N ILE A 75 -1.56 -15.98 2.07
CA ILE A 75 -1.42 -15.62 0.66
C ILE A 75 -2.04 -14.25 0.39
N TYR A 76 -3.24 -13.98 0.91
CA TYR A 76 -3.89 -12.68 0.77
C TYR A 76 -2.99 -11.54 1.26
N LEU A 77 -2.38 -11.70 2.43
CA LEU A 77 -1.47 -10.69 2.99
C LEU A 77 -0.20 -10.53 2.15
N LEU A 78 0.37 -11.62 1.64
CA LEU A 78 1.55 -11.57 0.76
C LEU A 78 1.25 -10.85 -0.56
N VAL A 79 0.14 -11.19 -1.21
CA VAL A 79 -0.29 -10.52 -2.46
C VAL A 79 -0.56 -9.05 -2.21
N ARG A 80 -1.23 -8.71 -1.11
CA ARG A 80 -1.54 -7.32 -0.74
C ARG A 80 -0.28 -6.50 -0.48
N ARG A 81 0.73 -7.10 0.14
CA ARG A 81 1.98 -6.41 0.49
C ARG A 81 2.93 -6.31 -0.70
N PHE A 82 3.22 -7.44 -1.35
CA PHE A 82 4.27 -7.52 -2.36
C PHE A 82 3.72 -7.44 -3.78
N GLY A 83 2.60 -8.10 -4.06
CA GLY A 83 2.00 -8.14 -5.41
C GLY A 83 1.56 -6.76 -5.89
N LEU A 84 0.90 -5.99 -5.02
CA LEU A 84 0.47 -4.63 -5.35
C LEU A 84 1.65 -3.67 -5.52
N GLU A 85 2.68 -3.75 -4.67
CA GLU A 85 3.85 -2.89 -4.80
C GLU A 85 4.61 -3.19 -6.12
N TRP A 86 4.72 -4.47 -6.48
CA TRP A 86 5.29 -4.89 -7.75
C TRP A 86 4.49 -4.36 -8.95
N TYR A 87 3.15 -4.46 -8.89
CA TYR A 87 2.27 -3.98 -9.95
C TYR A 87 2.37 -2.46 -10.14
N VAL A 88 2.40 -1.69 -9.06
CA VAL A 88 2.50 -0.23 -9.13
C VAL A 88 3.87 0.22 -9.64
N LYS A 89 4.96 -0.43 -9.21
CA LYS A 89 6.30 -0.18 -9.77
C LYS A 89 6.33 -0.38 -11.29
N ARG A 90 5.72 -1.46 -11.77
CA ARG A 90 5.57 -1.75 -13.20
C ARG A 90 4.81 -0.64 -13.93
N LYS A 91 3.70 -0.16 -13.37
CA LYS A 91 2.88 0.89 -13.98
C LYS A 91 3.60 2.25 -14.04
N LEU A 92 4.27 2.66 -12.96
CA LEU A 92 5.02 3.92 -12.91
C LEU A 92 6.19 3.97 -13.90
N ASN A 93 6.77 2.81 -14.26
CA ASN A 93 7.81 2.73 -15.28
C ASN A 93 7.25 2.79 -16.72
N GLN A 94 5.96 2.49 -16.91
CA GLN A 94 5.31 2.53 -18.22
C GLN A 94 4.73 3.91 -18.55
N GLU A 95 4.33 4.67 -17.54
CA GLU A 95 3.84 6.03 -17.72
C GLU A 95 5.03 6.97 -18.01
N MET A 96 4.97 7.63 -19.18
CA MET A 96 5.86 8.74 -19.51
C MET A 96 5.44 9.92 -18.65
N ILE A 97 6.20 10.17 -17.59
CA ILE A 97 6.00 11.36 -16.76
C ILE A 97 6.46 12.56 -17.61
N GLU A 98 5.58 13.54 -17.74
CA GLU A 98 5.85 14.77 -18.47
C GLU A 98 7.07 15.46 -17.85
N ASP A 99 8.06 15.79 -18.68
CA ASP A 99 9.28 16.44 -18.24
C ASP A 99 8.93 17.87 -17.83
N ILE A 100 8.80 18.10 -16.51
CA ILE A 100 8.52 19.43 -15.97
C ILE A 100 9.80 20.25 -16.08
N LYS A 101 10.04 20.82 -17.27
CA LYS A 101 11.05 21.86 -17.47
C LYS A 101 10.41 23.20 -17.09
N GLY A 102 10.93 23.82 -16.04
CA GLY A 102 10.58 25.18 -15.61
C GLY A 102 11.15 26.25 -16.53
#